data_AF-A0A2M7C083-F1
#
_entry.id   AF-A0A2M7C083-F1
#
_cell.length_a   1.000
_cell.length_b   1.000
_cell.length_c   1.000
_cell.angle_alpha   90.00
_cell.angle_beta   90.00
_cell.angle_gamma   90.00
#
_symmetry.space_group_name_H-M   'P 1'
#
loop_
_entity.id
_entity.type
_entity.pdbx_description
1 polymer ?
#
loop_
_entity_poly.entity_id
_entity_poly.type
_entity_poly.pdbx_seq_one_letter_code
_entity_poly.pdbx_strand_id
1 'polypeptide(L)'
;MLARLFGKKCNHPMADMKSAQALLAGLPKNDLLKAATELSDWLESVTDCEEFALADQFAVINMLDERAQHYSRKLQAEYFTLPDLHVFQGNRLCLVLGNLARQTTQAYLMLFNRYCQGGKEVAAFNASVPLLVARAVRAKRERLKYASIHYEPHDDTIWGTLAQLYRHAGQQDYLETRLRLYSTNAELTSVKFEAAQMLAWYACGVNSLSPRGMHLAERLIGHYGEVIEITNKLTEHSLFGFDLVHPFEPVRVVLDATVHPQMRYVGMAGMQAKLEDLLNLLEKNFVPPEINLGGVFRASWVLEAVKHILAVLRSPPLRSSKRLELGGVIKVVSGYDNLIERCLDWAQTGTACAFDEWALDNASASGFSAILKGQGVDGIAISNLLGIQATGVRHLGVAIVRRLLQDSGGRLHVGAEVLSTQIARVDLRQSVGGGSGSVMPALWLYEKSGSQQGFARLLLQAGHFSMNHSLVSCFEGKNYLLIPVELEEGNSDYDLARFHTIEQVCNEVL
;
A
#
# COMPACT_ATOMS: atom_id res chain seq x y z
N MET A 1 -49.35 14.36 -18.47
CA MET A 1 -49.10 15.53 -17.60
C MET A 1 -49.30 15.09 -16.16
N LEU A 2 -48.21 14.79 -15.44
CA LEU A 2 -48.20 14.52 -14.00
C LEU A 2 -47.07 15.37 -13.42
N ALA A 3 -47.31 16.67 -13.37
CA ALA A 3 -46.40 17.63 -12.77
C ALA A 3 -47.01 18.14 -11.46
N ARG A 4 -46.16 18.28 -10.45
CA ARG A 4 -46.33 19.09 -9.22
C ARG A 4 -47.00 18.41 -8.04
N LEU A 5 -46.18 17.67 -7.29
CA LEU A 5 -46.38 17.42 -5.85
C LEU A 5 -45.04 17.49 -5.09
N PHE A 6 -44.17 18.48 -5.36
CA PHE A 6 -42.98 18.70 -4.52
C PHE A 6 -42.60 20.17 -4.47
N GLY A 7 -42.52 20.70 -3.23
CA GLY A 7 -41.45 21.55 -2.72
C GLY A 7 -41.14 22.89 -3.39
N LYS A 8 -40.43 23.74 -2.65
CA LYS A 8 -39.77 24.94 -3.18
C LYS A 8 -38.82 24.47 -4.30
N LYS A 9 -38.97 25.02 -5.51
CA LYS A 9 -38.20 24.59 -6.68
C LYS A 9 -36.73 24.98 -6.48
N CYS A 10 -35.84 24.00 -6.39
CA CYS A 10 -34.39 24.22 -6.34
C CYS A 10 -33.95 24.95 -7.62
N ASN A 11 -33.22 26.06 -7.48
CA ASN A 11 -32.77 26.87 -8.63
C ASN A 11 -31.39 26.45 -9.15
N HIS A 12 -30.81 25.37 -8.62
CA HIS A 12 -29.50 24.88 -9.04
C HIS A 12 -29.53 24.41 -10.52
N PRO A 13 -28.49 24.66 -11.33
CA PRO A 13 -28.45 24.28 -12.75
C PRO A 13 -28.57 22.77 -13.00
N MET A 14 -28.24 21.94 -12.00
CA MET A 14 -28.40 20.48 -12.02
C MET A 14 -29.69 19.97 -11.35
N ALA A 15 -30.59 20.86 -10.91
CA ALA A 15 -31.84 20.46 -10.23
C ALA A 15 -32.79 19.66 -11.14
N ASP A 16 -32.77 19.93 -12.44
CA ASP A 16 -33.51 19.17 -13.44
C ASP A 16 -32.61 18.12 -14.10
N MET A 17 -33.08 16.87 -14.14
CA MET A 17 -32.28 15.73 -14.64
C MET A 17 -31.86 15.91 -16.11
N LYS A 18 -32.69 16.50 -16.97
CA LYS A 18 -32.32 16.74 -18.38
C LYS A 18 -31.23 17.80 -18.48
N SER A 19 -31.35 18.86 -17.68
CA SER A 19 -30.36 19.94 -17.60
C SER A 19 -29.03 19.41 -17.07
N ALA A 20 -29.06 18.57 -16.03
CA ALA A 20 -27.88 17.91 -15.49
C ALA A 20 -27.21 17.00 -16.53
N GLN A 21 -27.98 16.20 -17.28
CA GLN A 21 -27.46 15.38 -18.39
C GLN A 21 -26.83 16.22 -19.50
N ALA A 22 -27.42 17.35 -19.86
CA ALA A 22 -26.88 18.27 -20.87
C ALA A 22 -25.54 18.87 -20.42
N LEU A 23 -25.42 19.28 -19.15
CA LEU A 23 -24.15 19.75 -18.58
C LEU A 23 -23.08 18.65 -18.63
N LEU A 24 -23.42 17.41 -18.28
CA LEU A 24 -22.49 16.28 -18.37
C LEU A 24 -22.09 15.91 -19.81
N ALA A 25 -22.96 16.17 -20.79
CA ALA A 25 -22.62 15.99 -22.20
C ALA A 25 -21.61 17.03 -22.70
N GLY A 26 -21.53 18.19 -22.03
CA GLY A 26 -20.60 19.28 -22.31
C GLY A 26 -19.19 19.11 -21.73
N LEU A 27 -18.93 18.05 -20.93
CA LEU A 27 -17.60 17.82 -20.34
C LEU A 27 -16.50 17.73 -21.41
N PRO A 28 -15.27 18.21 -21.11
CA PRO A 28 -14.12 18.10 -22.01
C PRO A 28 -13.91 16.65 -22.49
N LYS A 29 -13.92 16.45 -23.80
CA LYS A 29 -13.80 15.10 -24.40
C LYS A 29 -12.37 14.57 -24.44
N ASN A 30 -11.40 15.47 -24.62
CA ASN A 30 -9.98 15.14 -24.85
C ASN A 30 -9.06 15.59 -23.71
N ASP A 31 -9.63 16.01 -22.57
CA ASP A 31 -8.86 16.42 -21.38
C ASP A 31 -9.46 15.73 -20.15
N LEU A 32 -8.86 14.60 -19.79
CA LEU A 32 -9.33 13.77 -18.68
C LEU A 32 -9.19 14.48 -17.33
N LEU A 33 -8.10 15.24 -17.15
CA LEU A 33 -7.83 15.98 -15.91
C LEU A 33 -8.85 17.10 -15.73
N LYS A 34 -9.11 17.87 -16.79
CA LYS A 34 -10.11 18.95 -16.74
C LYS A 34 -11.51 18.40 -16.54
N ALA A 35 -11.89 17.33 -17.23
CA ALA A 35 -13.20 16.71 -17.05
C ALA A 35 -13.41 16.17 -15.61
N ALA A 36 -12.39 15.54 -15.02
CA ALA A 36 -12.45 15.09 -13.62
C ALA A 36 -12.49 16.25 -12.62
N THR A 37 -11.81 17.36 -12.92
CA THR A 37 -11.87 18.58 -12.12
C THR A 37 -13.27 19.18 -12.16
N GLU A 38 -13.84 19.40 -13.35
CA GLU A 38 -15.21 19.92 -13.49
C GLU A 38 -16.25 19.02 -12.79
N LEU A 39 -16.09 17.70 -12.84
CA LEU A 39 -16.96 16.77 -12.09
C LEU A 39 -16.82 16.93 -10.57
N SER A 40 -15.61 17.19 -10.07
CA SER A 40 -15.37 17.46 -8.65
C SER A 40 -16.06 18.76 -8.23
N ASP A 41 -15.96 19.81 -9.05
CA ASP A 41 -16.60 21.11 -8.81
C ASP A 41 -18.13 20.98 -8.82
N TRP A 42 -18.68 20.17 -9.73
CA TRP A 42 -20.12 19.89 -9.75
C TRP A 42 -20.60 19.09 -8.55
N LEU A 43 -19.82 18.09 -8.10
CA LEU A 43 -20.12 17.35 -6.87
C LEU A 43 -20.16 18.28 -5.65
N GLU A 44 -19.19 19.17 -5.52
CA GLU A 44 -19.15 20.19 -4.47
C GLU A 44 -20.37 21.12 -4.54
N SER A 45 -20.63 21.72 -5.71
CA SER A 45 -21.75 22.64 -5.94
C SER A 45 -23.11 22.01 -5.63
N VAL A 46 -23.32 20.75 -6.01
CA VAL A 46 -24.57 20.02 -5.71
C VAL A 46 -24.64 19.69 -4.22
N THR A 47 -23.52 19.31 -3.60
CA THR A 47 -23.46 18.94 -2.17
C THR A 47 -23.83 20.12 -1.27
N ASP A 48 -23.29 21.30 -1.56
CA ASP A 48 -23.49 22.51 -0.76
C ASP A 48 -24.87 23.17 -0.93
N CYS A 49 -25.67 22.71 -1.90
CA CYS A 49 -26.98 23.26 -2.18
C CYS A 49 -28.07 22.62 -1.31
N GLU A 50 -28.48 23.30 -0.23
CA GLU A 50 -29.52 22.84 0.70
C GLU A 50 -30.94 22.79 0.11
N GLU A 51 -31.18 23.45 -1.03
CA GLU A 51 -32.52 23.53 -1.66
C GLU A 51 -32.99 22.21 -2.29
N PHE A 52 -32.11 21.22 -2.44
CA PHE A 52 -32.49 19.94 -3.01
C PHE A 52 -33.30 19.08 -2.02
N ALA A 53 -34.38 18.49 -2.53
CA ALA A 53 -34.99 17.33 -1.91
C ALA A 53 -33.98 16.17 -1.87
N LEU A 54 -34.02 15.36 -0.81
CA LEU A 54 -33.01 14.33 -0.53
C LEU A 54 -32.83 13.34 -1.69
N ALA A 55 -33.96 12.86 -2.23
CA ALA A 55 -33.95 11.89 -3.33
C ALA A 55 -33.39 12.47 -4.63
N ASP A 56 -33.73 13.72 -4.94
CA ASP A 56 -33.27 14.40 -6.15
C ASP A 56 -31.77 14.69 -6.07
N GLN A 57 -31.28 15.13 -4.91
CA GLN A 57 -29.84 15.37 -4.70
C GLN A 57 -29.04 14.08 -4.85
N PHE A 58 -29.52 12.97 -4.26
CA PHE A 58 -28.88 11.66 -4.43
C PHE A 58 -28.87 11.20 -5.88
N ALA A 59 -29.95 11.41 -6.62
CA ALA A 59 -30.02 11.03 -8.03
C ALA A 59 -28.97 11.80 -8.87
N VAL A 60 -28.81 13.10 -8.63
CA VAL A 60 -27.80 13.93 -9.31
C VAL A 60 -26.38 13.53 -8.91
N ILE A 61 -26.10 13.37 -7.61
CA ILE A 61 -24.80 12.90 -7.11
C ILE A 61 -24.43 11.53 -7.69
N ASN A 62 -25.38 10.60 -7.77
CA ASN A 62 -25.15 9.30 -8.38
C ASN A 62 -24.80 9.40 -9.86
N MET A 63 -25.46 10.29 -10.60
CA MET A 63 -25.17 10.50 -12.01
C MET A 63 -23.78 11.11 -12.22
N LEU A 64 -23.38 12.05 -11.35
CA LEU A 64 -22.03 12.62 -11.33
C LEU A 64 -20.97 11.56 -11.03
N ASP A 65 -21.15 10.77 -9.97
CA ASP A 65 -20.22 9.72 -9.59
C ASP A 65 -20.10 8.63 -10.67
N GLU A 66 -21.22 8.16 -11.23
CA GLU A 66 -21.22 7.20 -12.36
C GLU A 66 -20.40 7.71 -13.54
N ARG A 67 -20.53 9.00 -13.88
CA ARG A 67 -19.73 9.61 -14.95
C ARG A 67 -18.26 9.73 -14.54
N ALA A 68 -17.99 10.08 -13.28
CA ALA A 68 -16.64 10.20 -12.73
C ALA A 68 -15.87 8.87 -12.74
N GLN A 69 -16.54 7.72 -12.58
CA GLN A 69 -15.90 6.40 -12.65
C GLN A 69 -15.15 6.17 -13.97
N HIS A 70 -15.60 6.73 -15.10
CA HIS A 70 -14.89 6.62 -16.37
C HIS A 70 -13.53 7.33 -16.33
N TYR A 71 -13.53 8.59 -15.89
CA TYR A 71 -12.33 9.42 -15.86
C TYR A 71 -11.36 8.96 -14.78
N SER A 72 -11.87 8.63 -13.59
CA SER A 72 -11.08 8.10 -12.48
C SER A 72 -10.30 6.84 -12.90
N ARG A 73 -10.95 5.87 -13.56
CA ARG A 73 -10.26 4.65 -14.04
C ARG A 73 -9.12 4.95 -15.01
N LYS A 74 -9.32 5.87 -15.96
CA LYS A 74 -8.27 6.24 -16.93
C LYS A 74 -7.10 6.96 -16.28
N LEU A 75 -7.37 7.92 -15.40
CA LEU A 75 -6.34 8.66 -14.67
C LEU A 75 -5.57 7.75 -13.70
N GLN A 76 -6.25 6.80 -13.04
CA GLN A 76 -5.60 5.77 -12.22
C GLN A 76 -4.67 4.90 -13.06
N ALA A 77 -5.11 4.45 -14.24
CA ALA A 77 -4.26 3.66 -15.13
C ALA A 77 -2.99 4.44 -15.53
N GLU A 78 -3.11 5.73 -15.87
CA GLU A 78 -1.96 6.60 -16.16
C GLU A 78 -1.01 6.70 -14.96
N TYR A 79 -1.55 6.85 -13.75
CA TYR A 79 -0.73 7.00 -12.54
C TYR A 79 0.01 5.71 -12.14
N PHE A 80 -0.67 4.55 -12.14
CA PHE A 80 -0.10 3.33 -11.55
C PHE A 80 0.66 2.44 -12.55
N THR A 81 0.36 2.52 -13.85
CA THR A 81 0.93 1.59 -14.84
C THR A 81 2.22 2.10 -15.47
N LEU A 82 2.48 3.41 -15.45
CA LEU A 82 3.70 3.98 -16.03
C LEU A 82 4.91 3.70 -15.11
N PRO A 83 6.00 3.08 -15.62
CA PRO A 83 7.21 2.82 -14.84
C PRO A 83 7.87 4.12 -14.36
N ASP A 84 8.04 5.08 -15.27
CA ASP A 84 8.83 6.31 -15.09
C ASP A 84 7.94 7.56 -15.14
N LEU A 85 6.87 7.55 -14.34
CA LEU A 85 5.97 8.71 -14.24
C LEU A 85 6.71 9.90 -13.63
N HIS A 86 6.80 10.99 -14.38
CA HIS A 86 7.45 12.20 -13.90
C HIS A 86 6.71 12.75 -12.65
N VAL A 87 7.46 13.11 -11.61
CA VAL A 87 6.92 13.53 -10.30
C VAL A 87 5.85 14.62 -10.42
N PHE A 88 6.08 15.64 -11.24
CA PHE A 88 5.10 16.71 -11.48
C PHE A 88 3.77 16.18 -12.06
N GLN A 89 3.83 15.25 -13.02
CA GLN A 89 2.63 14.66 -13.62
C GLN A 89 1.93 13.75 -12.61
N GLY A 90 2.70 12.95 -11.86
CA GLY A 90 2.18 12.12 -10.76
C GLY A 90 1.43 12.94 -9.72
N ASN A 91 2.02 14.04 -9.25
CA ASN A 91 1.39 14.95 -8.29
C ASN A 91 0.10 15.56 -8.84
N ARG A 92 0.08 15.95 -10.13
CA ARG A 92 -1.13 16.49 -10.76
C ARG A 92 -2.25 15.46 -10.87
N LEU A 93 -1.92 14.21 -11.24
CA LEU A 93 -2.88 13.10 -11.30
C LEU A 93 -3.46 12.80 -9.91
N CYS A 94 -2.59 12.66 -8.90
CA CYS A 94 -3.02 12.42 -7.52
C CYS A 94 -3.85 13.56 -6.94
N LEU A 95 -3.51 14.81 -7.23
CA LEU A 95 -4.30 15.97 -6.79
C LEU A 95 -5.74 15.89 -7.31
N VAL A 96 -5.91 15.65 -8.61
CA VAL A 96 -7.25 15.56 -9.23
C VAL A 96 -8.02 14.35 -8.72
N LEU A 97 -7.39 13.18 -8.66
CA LEU A 97 -8.02 11.95 -8.17
C LEU A 97 -8.40 12.05 -6.67
N GLY A 98 -7.50 12.61 -5.85
CA GLY A 98 -7.72 12.84 -4.44
C GLY A 98 -8.84 13.85 -4.19
N ASN A 99 -8.90 14.93 -4.97
CA ASN A 99 -10.00 15.90 -4.88
C ASN A 99 -11.34 15.27 -5.26
N LEU A 100 -11.39 14.51 -6.34
CA LEU A 100 -12.59 13.78 -6.75
C LEU A 100 -13.06 12.81 -5.65
N ALA A 101 -12.14 12.00 -5.09
CA ALA A 101 -12.45 11.09 -4.00
C ALA A 101 -12.96 11.82 -2.75
N ARG A 102 -12.38 12.99 -2.43
CA ARG A 102 -12.83 13.86 -1.34
C ARG A 102 -14.26 14.35 -1.56
N GLN A 103 -14.54 14.95 -2.72
CA GLN A 103 -15.87 15.51 -3.01
C GLN A 103 -16.95 14.41 -3.07
N THR A 104 -16.67 13.26 -3.69
CA THR A 104 -17.61 12.12 -3.70
C THR A 104 -17.88 11.61 -2.27
N THR A 105 -16.85 11.54 -1.43
CA THR A 105 -17.02 11.14 -0.02
C THR A 105 -17.89 12.14 0.74
N GLN A 106 -17.60 13.44 0.61
CA GLN A 106 -18.37 14.49 1.29
C GLN A 106 -19.84 14.47 0.87
N ALA A 107 -20.12 14.34 -0.44
CA ALA A 107 -21.46 14.25 -0.99
C ALA A 107 -22.28 13.10 -0.36
N TYR A 108 -21.72 11.88 -0.33
CA TYR A 108 -22.43 10.72 0.21
C TYR A 108 -22.60 10.77 1.73
N LEU A 109 -21.62 11.29 2.47
CA LEU A 109 -21.76 11.42 3.92
C LEU A 109 -22.74 12.51 4.32
N MET A 110 -22.78 13.62 3.58
CA MET A 110 -23.77 14.67 3.79
C MET A 110 -25.18 14.09 3.61
N LEU A 111 -25.43 13.35 2.52
CA LEU A 111 -26.70 12.68 2.28
C LEU A 111 -27.07 11.67 3.36
N PHE A 112 -26.10 10.86 3.80
CA PHE A 112 -26.30 9.89 4.88
C PHE A 112 -26.66 10.58 6.19
N ASN A 113 -25.96 11.66 6.54
CA ASN A 113 -26.25 12.43 7.76
C ASN A 113 -27.63 13.09 7.70
N ARG A 114 -28.02 13.68 6.54
CA ARG A 114 -29.38 14.21 6.34
C ARG A 114 -30.44 13.11 6.49
N TYR A 115 -30.21 11.93 5.93
CA TYR A 115 -31.11 10.78 6.10
C TYR A 115 -31.26 10.39 7.59
N CYS A 116 -30.15 10.29 8.32
CA CYS A 116 -30.15 9.93 9.75
C CYS A 116 -30.81 10.99 10.64
N GLN A 117 -30.82 12.27 10.25
CA GLN A 117 -31.54 13.33 10.95
C GLN A 117 -33.07 13.19 10.86
N GLY A 118 -33.57 12.34 9.95
CA GLY A 118 -34.99 12.11 9.78
C GLY A 118 -35.68 13.17 8.92
N GLY A 119 -37.01 13.22 8.97
CA GLY A 119 -37.83 14.19 8.24
C GLY A 119 -38.84 13.54 7.29
N LYS A 120 -39.65 14.38 6.64
CA LYS A 120 -40.79 13.92 5.83
C LYS A 120 -40.37 13.15 4.56
N GLU A 121 -39.18 13.39 4.05
CA GLU A 121 -38.69 12.82 2.77
C GLU A 121 -38.03 11.44 2.93
N VAL A 122 -37.67 11.05 4.16
CA VAL A 122 -36.90 9.83 4.47
C VAL A 122 -37.62 8.55 4.05
N ALA A 123 -38.93 8.49 4.25
CA ALA A 123 -39.72 7.29 3.92
C ALA A 123 -39.65 6.94 2.42
N ALA A 124 -39.69 7.94 1.55
CA ALA A 124 -39.57 7.75 0.10
C ALA A 124 -38.14 7.37 -0.33
N PHE A 125 -37.15 7.68 0.50
CA PHE A 125 -35.73 7.45 0.22
C PHE A 125 -35.22 6.08 0.70
N ASN A 126 -35.93 5.39 1.59
CA ASN A 126 -35.50 4.14 2.22
C ASN A 126 -34.97 3.08 1.24
N ALA A 127 -35.58 2.93 0.07
CA ALA A 127 -35.14 1.97 -0.95
C ALA A 127 -33.74 2.27 -1.52
N SER A 128 -33.28 3.51 -1.43
CA SER A 128 -31.98 3.97 -1.94
C SER A 128 -30.85 3.87 -0.90
N VAL A 129 -31.19 3.69 0.38
CA VAL A 129 -30.24 3.73 1.49
C VAL A 129 -29.13 2.68 1.39
N PRO A 130 -29.40 1.41 1.02
CA PRO A 130 -28.33 0.42 0.86
C PRO A 130 -27.30 0.84 -0.19
N LEU A 131 -27.74 1.40 -1.32
CA LEU A 131 -26.86 1.89 -2.37
C LEU A 131 -26.06 3.12 -1.90
N LEU A 132 -26.72 4.07 -1.23
CA LEU A 132 -26.08 5.24 -0.64
C LEU A 132 -24.92 4.83 0.29
N VAL A 133 -25.19 3.93 1.23
CA VAL A 133 -24.20 3.51 2.22
C VAL A 133 -23.07 2.70 1.59
N ALA A 134 -23.38 1.80 0.64
CA ALA A 134 -22.35 1.05 -0.08
C ALA A 134 -21.42 1.98 -0.87
N ARG A 135 -21.96 3.01 -1.54
CA ARG A 135 -21.14 4.02 -2.24
C ARG A 135 -20.36 4.91 -1.29
N ALA A 136 -20.93 5.25 -0.12
CA ALA A 136 -20.21 6.00 0.91
C ALA A 136 -18.97 5.24 1.42
N VAL A 137 -19.10 3.93 1.68
CA VAL A 137 -17.98 3.07 2.08
C VAL A 137 -16.94 2.97 0.94
N ARG A 138 -17.38 2.79 -0.30
CA ARG A 138 -16.48 2.78 -1.47
C ARG A 138 -15.71 4.10 -1.61
N ALA A 139 -16.40 5.24 -1.49
CA ALA A 139 -15.79 6.56 -1.58
C ALA A 139 -14.78 6.80 -0.46
N LYS A 140 -15.08 6.35 0.77
CA LYS A 140 -14.14 6.40 1.90
C LYS A 140 -12.87 5.57 1.63
N ARG A 141 -12.97 4.41 0.99
CA ARG A 141 -11.79 3.62 0.59
C ARG A 141 -10.92 4.37 -0.42
N GLU A 142 -11.52 4.99 -1.43
CA GLU A 142 -10.77 5.84 -2.39
C GLU A 142 -10.14 7.05 -1.69
N ARG A 143 -10.84 7.69 -0.74
CA ARG A 143 -10.27 8.80 0.05
C ARG A 143 -9.06 8.36 0.88
N LEU A 144 -9.12 7.18 1.48
CA LEU A 144 -8.01 6.57 2.20
C LEU A 144 -6.83 6.32 1.26
N LYS A 145 -7.06 5.71 0.09
CA LYS A 145 -6.03 5.46 -0.93
C LYS A 145 -5.23 6.69 -1.32
N TYR A 146 -5.88 7.80 -1.64
CA TYR A 146 -5.14 9.00 -2.05
C TYR A 146 -4.46 9.73 -0.90
N ALA A 147 -4.93 9.57 0.36
CA ALA A 147 -4.16 10.00 1.52
C ALA A 147 -2.90 9.13 1.69
N SER A 148 -3.04 7.82 1.52
CA SER A 148 -1.95 6.86 1.75
C SER A 148 -0.84 6.88 0.70
N ILE A 149 -1.15 7.21 -0.56
CA ILE A 149 -0.15 7.25 -1.64
C ILE A 149 0.97 8.26 -1.39
N HIS A 150 0.66 9.35 -0.68
CA HIS A 150 1.65 10.34 -0.24
C HIS A 150 2.16 10.09 1.18
N TYR A 151 1.76 8.96 1.78
CA TYR A 151 2.04 8.60 3.16
C TYR A 151 1.53 9.64 4.17
N GLU A 152 0.56 10.48 3.79
CA GLU A 152 0.02 11.53 4.64
C GLU A 152 -0.73 10.95 5.85
N PRO A 153 -0.84 11.72 6.95
CA PRO A 153 -1.73 11.36 8.04
C PRO A 153 -3.13 11.07 7.51
N HIS A 154 -3.70 9.96 7.97
CA HIS A 154 -5.08 9.64 7.66
C HIS A 154 -6.01 10.58 8.42
N ASP A 155 -7.10 10.99 7.79
CA ASP A 155 -8.17 11.74 8.44
C ASP A 155 -8.76 10.90 9.59
N ASP A 156 -8.69 11.44 10.82
CA ASP A 156 -9.14 10.79 12.05
C ASP A 156 -10.62 10.33 11.98
N THR A 157 -11.42 10.91 11.07
CA THR A 157 -12.83 10.54 10.88
C THR A 157 -13.04 9.29 10.03
N ILE A 158 -12.01 8.76 9.33
CA ILE A 158 -12.15 7.63 8.39
C ILE A 158 -12.78 6.42 9.09
N TRP A 159 -12.21 6.01 10.21
CA TRP A 159 -12.65 4.82 10.95
C TRP A 159 -13.97 5.07 11.69
N GLY A 160 -14.12 6.25 12.30
CA GLY A 160 -15.37 6.67 12.94
C GLY A 160 -16.56 6.62 11.99
N THR A 161 -16.36 7.13 10.76
CA THR A 161 -17.39 7.12 9.73
C THR A 161 -17.69 5.70 9.23
N LEU A 162 -16.67 4.87 9.00
CA LEU A 162 -16.86 3.48 8.59
C LEU A 162 -17.68 2.71 9.63
N ALA A 163 -17.35 2.86 10.92
CA ALA A 163 -18.08 2.25 12.01
C ALA A 163 -19.53 2.74 12.09
N GLN A 164 -19.77 4.05 11.87
CA GLN A 164 -21.13 4.60 11.81
C GLN A 164 -21.96 3.98 10.68
N LEU A 165 -21.42 3.95 9.47
CA LEU A 165 -22.08 3.37 8.29
C LEU A 165 -22.37 1.87 8.49
N TYR A 166 -21.38 1.12 8.99
CA TYR A 166 -21.51 -0.32 9.24
C TYR A 166 -22.55 -0.63 10.31
N ARG A 167 -22.52 0.08 11.46
CA ARG A 167 -23.50 -0.09 12.54
C ARG A 167 -24.90 0.22 12.07
N HIS A 168 -25.09 1.33 11.36
CA HIS A 168 -26.39 1.73 10.85
C HIS A 168 -26.95 0.67 9.89
N ALA A 169 -26.14 0.16 8.96
CA ALA A 169 -26.55 -0.91 8.05
C ALA A 169 -26.93 -2.21 8.76
N GLY A 170 -26.22 -2.57 9.84
CA GLY A 170 -26.56 -3.72 10.67
C GLY A 170 -27.83 -3.53 11.49
N GLN A 171 -28.07 -2.34 12.04
CA GLN A 171 -29.27 -2.01 12.82
C GLN A 171 -30.54 -1.97 11.97
N GLN A 172 -30.40 -1.59 10.70
CA GLN A 172 -31.50 -1.48 9.74
C GLN A 172 -31.61 -2.70 8.81
N ASP A 173 -30.89 -3.78 9.11
CA ASP A 173 -30.97 -5.09 8.44
C ASP A 173 -30.73 -5.07 6.91
N TYR A 174 -29.81 -4.21 6.43
CA TYR A 174 -29.41 -4.18 5.01
C TYR A 174 -27.91 -4.37 4.79
N LEU A 175 -27.18 -4.72 5.84
CA LEU A 175 -25.72 -4.90 5.81
C LEU A 175 -25.26 -5.86 4.70
N GLU A 176 -26.02 -6.91 4.43
CA GLU A 176 -25.73 -7.94 3.42
C GLU A 176 -26.59 -7.82 2.14
N THR A 177 -27.43 -6.80 2.02
CA THR A 177 -28.28 -6.61 0.83
C THR A 177 -27.42 -6.54 -0.43
N ARG A 178 -27.66 -7.48 -1.35
CA ARG A 178 -26.94 -7.55 -2.62
C ARG A 178 -27.44 -6.48 -3.58
N LEU A 179 -26.52 -5.65 -4.07
CA LEU A 179 -26.83 -4.56 -4.97
C LEU A 179 -25.71 -4.33 -5.99
N ARG A 180 -26.05 -3.70 -7.11
CA ARG A 180 -25.07 -3.26 -8.10
C ARG A 180 -24.57 -1.87 -7.71
N LEU A 181 -23.26 -1.73 -7.48
CA LEU A 181 -22.68 -0.47 -7.00
C LEU A 181 -22.71 0.62 -8.08
N TYR A 182 -22.31 0.27 -9.30
CA TYR A 182 -22.32 1.14 -10.48
C TYR A 182 -22.95 0.44 -11.67
N SER A 183 -23.58 1.19 -12.56
CA SER A 183 -24.28 0.66 -13.74
C SER A 183 -23.42 -0.30 -14.58
N THR A 184 -22.12 -0.01 -14.70
CA THR A 184 -21.13 -0.79 -15.45
C THR A 184 -20.58 -2.01 -14.70
N ASN A 185 -20.87 -2.18 -13.41
CA ASN A 185 -20.37 -3.32 -12.64
C ASN A 185 -21.21 -4.57 -12.94
N ALA A 186 -20.55 -5.67 -13.28
CA ALA A 186 -21.21 -6.96 -13.44
C ALA A 186 -21.57 -7.61 -12.08
N GLU A 187 -20.66 -7.51 -11.12
CA GLU A 187 -20.76 -8.17 -9.81
C GLU A 187 -21.63 -7.38 -8.83
N LEU A 188 -22.32 -8.14 -7.95
CA LEU A 188 -23.11 -7.59 -6.86
C LEU A 188 -22.26 -7.46 -5.60
N THR A 189 -22.41 -6.33 -4.91
CA THR A 189 -21.75 -6.03 -3.63
C THR A 189 -22.77 -5.91 -2.51
N SER A 190 -22.29 -5.64 -1.29
CA SER A 190 -23.07 -5.25 -0.12
C SER A 190 -22.25 -4.27 0.73
N VAL A 191 -22.89 -3.61 1.71
CA VAL A 191 -22.17 -2.73 2.65
C VAL A 191 -21.09 -3.51 3.41
N LYS A 192 -21.40 -4.74 3.83
CA LYS A 192 -20.43 -5.63 4.50
C LYS A 192 -19.21 -5.90 3.62
N PHE A 193 -19.44 -6.19 2.34
CA PHE A 193 -18.39 -6.51 1.39
C PHE A 193 -17.48 -5.31 1.10
N GLU A 194 -18.05 -4.13 0.88
CA GLU A 194 -17.26 -2.91 0.68
C GLU A 194 -16.41 -2.57 1.91
N ALA A 195 -16.97 -2.75 3.11
CA ALA A 195 -16.24 -2.56 4.37
C ALA A 195 -15.13 -3.61 4.54
N ALA A 196 -15.39 -4.87 4.20
CA ALA A 196 -14.40 -5.95 4.23
C ALA A 196 -13.18 -5.65 3.36
N GLN A 197 -13.42 -5.21 2.13
CA GLN A 197 -12.34 -4.81 1.23
C GLN A 197 -11.51 -3.66 1.80
N MET A 198 -12.13 -2.66 2.43
CA MET A 198 -11.41 -1.53 3.03
C MET A 198 -10.58 -1.96 4.25
N LEU A 199 -11.13 -2.79 5.12
CA LEU A 199 -10.45 -3.29 6.32
C LEU A 199 -9.29 -4.22 5.96
N ALA A 200 -9.52 -5.21 5.10
CA ALA A 200 -8.48 -6.10 4.57
C ALA A 200 -7.40 -5.31 3.81
N TRP A 201 -7.86 -4.41 2.94
CA TRP A 201 -7.20 -3.20 2.44
C TRP A 201 -6.01 -2.74 3.28
N TYR A 202 -6.41 -2.00 4.31
CA TYR A 202 -5.54 -1.34 5.25
C TYR A 202 -4.64 -2.30 6.02
N ALA A 203 -5.24 -3.41 6.47
CA ALA A 203 -4.56 -4.40 7.28
C ALA A 203 -3.39 -5.09 6.55
N CYS A 204 -3.45 -5.18 5.22
CA CYS A 204 -2.36 -5.66 4.38
C CYS A 204 -1.23 -4.63 4.16
N GLY A 205 -1.20 -3.51 4.90
CA GLY A 205 0.00 -2.68 5.01
C GLY A 205 0.04 -1.50 4.05
N VAL A 206 -0.96 -0.63 4.17
CA VAL A 206 -1.08 0.60 3.37
C VAL A 206 0.09 1.59 3.57
N ASN A 207 0.85 1.50 4.67
CA ASN A 207 2.03 2.35 4.90
C ASN A 207 3.37 1.59 4.72
N SER A 208 3.32 0.37 4.18
CA SER A 208 4.50 -0.49 3.94
C SER A 208 4.66 -0.87 2.47
N LEU A 209 3.92 -0.23 1.58
CA LEU A 209 3.94 -0.48 0.14
C LEU A 209 4.24 0.80 -0.62
N SER A 210 4.84 0.68 -1.80
CA SER A 210 4.89 1.77 -2.76
C SER A 210 3.48 2.14 -3.24
N PRO A 211 3.23 3.33 -3.82
CA PRO A 211 1.91 3.68 -4.37
C PRO A 211 1.33 2.63 -5.33
N ARG A 212 2.18 2.05 -6.19
CA ARG A 212 1.80 0.96 -7.10
C ARG A 212 1.47 -0.32 -6.33
N GLY A 213 2.28 -0.68 -5.34
CA GLY A 213 2.01 -1.80 -4.45
C GLY A 213 0.68 -1.66 -3.71
N MET A 214 0.37 -0.48 -3.18
CA MET A 214 -0.92 -0.19 -2.54
C MET A 214 -2.09 -0.40 -3.50
N HIS A 215 -1.97 0.10 -4.73
CA HIS A 215 -3.00 -0.08 -5.76
C HIS A 215 -3.20 -1.54 -6.14
N LEU A 216 -2.12 -2.27 -6.41
CA LEU A 216 -2.19 -3.69 -6.75
C LEU A 216 -2.77 -4.51 -5.59
N ALA A 217 -2.38 -4.20 -4.35
CA ALA A 217 -2.94 -4.84 -3.18
C ALA A 217 -4.45 -4.57 -3.03
N GLU A 218 -4.89 -3.32 -3.23
CA GLU A 218 -6.32 -2.96 -3.22
C GLU A 218 -7.09 -3.77 -4.27
N ARG A 219 -6.55 -3.87 -5.48
CA ARG A 219 -7.18 -4.57 -6.62
C ARG A 219 -7.24 -6.08 -6.41
N LEU A 220 -6.17 -6.69 -5.91
CA LEU A 220 -6.11 -8.11 -5.60
C LEU A 220 -7.07 -8.48 -4.46
N ILE A 221 -7.10 -7.68 -3.39
CA ILE A 221 -8.05 -7.84 -2.28
C ILE A 221 -9.49 -7.64 -2.75
N GLY A 222 -9.71 -6.72 -3.69
CA GLY A 222 -10.99 -6.52 -4.32
C GLY A 222 -11.44 -7.74 -5.14
N HIS A 223 -10.57 -8.24 -6.01
CA HIS A 223 -10.83 -9.36 -6.92
C HIS A 223 -11.06 -10.68 -6.17
N TYR A 224 -10.28 -10.95 -5.12
CA TYR A 224 -10.46 -12.13 -4.27
C TYR A 224 -11.31 -11.83 -3.02
N GLY A 225 -12.08 -10.75 -3.03
CA GLY A 225 -12.77 -10.27 -1.82
C GLY A 225 -13.89 -11.18 -1.31
N GLU A 226 -14.41 -12.08 -2.15
CA GLU A 226 -15.55 -12.96 -1.80
C GLU A 226 -15.26 -13.92 -0.64
N VAL A 227 -13.97 -14.22 -0.40
CA VAL A 227 -13.51 -15.11 0.67
C VAL A 227 -13.07 -14.35 1.93
N ILE A 228 -13.27 -13.03 1.99
CA ILE A 228 -13.00 -12.25 3.20
C ILE A 228 -14.16 -12.42 4.17
N GLU A 229 -13.85 -12.84 5.40
CA GLU A 229 -14.82 -13.01 6.46
C GLU A 229 -14.78 -11.82 7.41
N ILE A 230 -15.95 -11.23 7.70
CA ILE A 230 -16.15 -10.35 8.85
C ILE A 230 -17.12 -11.02 9.81
N THR A 231 -16.65 -11.31 11.04
CA THR A 231 -17.45 -11.93 12.08
C THR A 231 -17.39 -11.12 13.38
N ASN A 232 -18.27 -11.41 14.34
CA ASN A 232 -18.20 -10.86 15.70
C ASN A 232 -17.61 -11.87 16.71
N LYS A 233 -17.03 -12.98 16.21
CA LYS A 233 -16.43 -14.04 17.02
C LYS A 233 -14.95 -14.17 16.69
N LEU A 234 -14.11 -14.16 17.72
CA LEU A 234 -12.69 -14.40 17.56
C LEU A 234 -12.47 -15.88 17.19
N THR A 235 -11.74 -16.12 16.10
CA THR A 235 -11.38 -17.46 15.60
C THR A 235 -9.88 -17.55 15.34
N GLU A 236 -9.35 -18.76 15.13
CA GLU A 236 -7.96 -18.96 14.73
C GLU A 236 -7.60 -18.34 13.36
N HIS A 237 -8.61 -18.09 12.51
CA HIS A 237 -8.45 -17.44 11.21
C HIS A 237 -8.60 -15.91 11.28
N SER A 238 -8.88 -15.35 12.46
CA SER A 238 -9.00 -13.91 12.66
C SER A 238 -7.61 -13.27 12.65
N LEU A 239 -7.36 -12.42 11.66
CA LEU A 239 -6.08 -11.72 11.51
C LEU A 239 -6.12 -10.34 12.15
N PHE A 240 -7.23 -9.62 11.94
CA PHE A 240 -7.40 -8.24 12.36
C PHE A 240 -8.74 -8.00 13.05
N GLY A 241 -8.80 -6.96 13.87
CA GLY A 241 -9.94 -6.57 14.67
C GLY A 241 -10.25 -5.10 14.46
N PHE A 242 -11.53 -4.80 14.36
CA PHE A 242 -12.05 -3.45 14.22
C PHE A 242 -13.16 -3.23 15.25
N ASP A 243 -12.94 -2.29 16.18
CA ASP A 243 -13.92 -1.94 17.20
C ASP A 243 -14.94 -0.95 16.63
N LEU A 244 -16.22 -1.34 16.58
CA LEU A 244 -17.27 -0.43 16.15
C LEU A 244 -17.63 0.63 17.20
N VAL A 245 -17.23 0.50 18.46
CA VAL A 245 -17.54 1.43 19.57
C VAL A 245 -16.45 2.49 19.72
N HIS A 246 -15.17 2.06 19.76
CA HIS A 246 -14.01 2.94 19.79
C HIS A 246 -13.21 2.78 18.49
N PRO A 247 -13.74 3.31 17.37
CA PRO A 247 -13.19 3.04 16.05
C PRO A 247 -11.84 3.73 15.86
N PHE A 248 -10.81 2.90 15.76
CA PHE A 248 -9.47 3.23 15.27
C PHE A 248 -9.14 2.35 14.07
N GLU A 249 -7.96 2.51 13.49
CA GLU A 249 -7.49 1.65 12.42
C GLU A 249 -7.57 0.16 12.80
N PRO A 250 -7.85 -0.75 11.84
CA PRO A 250 -7.91 -2.17 12.13
C PRO A 250 -6.56 -2.64 12.65
N VAL A 251 -6.57 -3.20 13.85
CA VAL A 251 -5.38 -3.69 14.54
C VAL A 251 -5.30 -5.19 14.45
N ARG A 252 -4.08 -5.71 14.44
CA ARG A 252 -3.89 -7.15 14.55
C ARG A 252 -4.47 -7.66 15.87
N VAL A 253 -5.14 -8.80 15.82
CA VAL A 253 -5.69 -9.44 17.01
C VAL A 253 -4.64 -10.34 17.63
N VAL A 254 -4.52 -10.26 18.95
CA VAL A 254 -3.86 -11.27 19.78
C VAL A 254 -4.98 -12.14 20.36
N LEU A 255 -4.80 -13.46 20.44
CA LEU A 255 -5.90 -14.37 20.87
C LEU A 255 -6.44 -14.06 22.29
N ASP A 256 -5.65 -13.37 23.12
CA ASP A 256 -6.04 -12.89 24.46
C ASP A 256 -6.58 -11.43 24.46
N ALA A 257 -6.93 -10.88 23.29
CA ALA A 257 -7.41 -9.52 23.17
C ALA A 257 -8.79 -9.32 23.82
N THR A 258 -9.13 -8.05 24.08
CA THR A 258 -10.46 -7.68 24.58
C THR A 258 -11.55 -8.07 23.58
N VAL A 259 -12.43 -8.98 23.98
CA VAL A 259 -13.57 -9.44 23.17
C VAL A 259 -14.84 -8.74 23.65
N HIS A 260 -15.59 -8.11 22.73
CA HIS A 260 -16.96 -7.65 23.01
C HIS A 260 -17.84 -7.70 21.73
N PRO A 261 -19.18 -7.66 21.84
CA PRO A 261 -20.10 -7.92 20.72
C PRO A 261 -19.99 -6.95 19.53
N GLN A 262 -19.35 -5.80 19.72
CA GLN A 262 -19.16 -4.78 18.70
C GLN A 262 -17.79 -4.86 18.02
N MET A 263 -16.94 -5.81 18.41
CA MET A 263 -15.75 -6.16 17.64
C MET A 263 -16.14 -6.81 16.32
N ARG A 264 -15.39 -6.48 15.27
CA ARG A 264 -15.45 -7.14 13.97
C ARG A 264 -14.08 -7.72 13.66
N TYR A 265 -14.02 -9.03 13.59
CA TYR A 265 -12.82 -9.79 13.27
C TYR A 265 -12.80 -10.09 11.79
N VAL A 266 -11.67 -9.78 11.15
CA VAL A 266 -11.43 -9.96 9.73
C VAL A 266 -10.52 -11.16 9.51
N GLY A 267 -11.02 -12.14 8.77
CA GLY A 267 -10.28 -13.33 8.33
C GLY A 267 -10.15 -13.37 6.81
N MET A 268 -9.02 -13.90 6.33
CA MET A 268 -8.70 -14.01 4.90
C MET A 268 -8.12 -15.39 4.53
N ALA A 269 -8.44 -16.43 5.31
CA ALA A 269 -7.89 -17.76 5.11
C ALA A 269 -8.14 -18.31 3.69
N GLY A 270 -9.34 -18.11 3.15
CA GLY A 270 -9.68 -18.55 1.78
C GLY A 270 -8.94 -17.79 0.67
N MET A 271 -8.31 -16.65 0.96
CA MET A 271 -7.57 -15.85 -0.03
C MET A 271 -6.17 -16.42 -0.26
N GLN A 272 -5.57 -17.08 0.73
CA GLN A 272 -4.20 -17.56 0.66
C GLN A 272 -3.99 -18.52 -0.53
N ALA A 273 -4.85 -19.54 -0.67
CA ALA A 273 -4.73 -20.51 -1.77
C ALA A 273 -4.87 -19.85 -3.15
N LYS A 274 -5.79 -18.89 -3.31
CA LYS A 274 -5.98 -18.14 -4.57
C LYS A 274 -4.74 -17.32 -4.95
N LEU A 275 -4.08 -16.72 -3.96
CA LEU A 275 -2.85 -15.97 -4.16
C LEU A 275 -1.65 -16.88 -4.45
N GLU A 276 -1.59 -18.07 -3.86
CA GLU A 276 -0.55 -19.08 -4.17
C GLU A 276 -0.69 -19.62 -5.60
N ASP A 277 -1.92 -19.87 -6.07
CA ASP A 277 -2.18 -20.23 -7.47
C ASP A 277 -1.74 -19.10 -8.43
N LEU A 278 -2.05 -17.85 -8.09
CA LEU A 278 -1.62 -16.69 -8.87
C LEU A 278 -0.10 -16.53 -8.86
N LEU A 279 0.57 -16.75 -7.72
CA LEU A 279 2.03 -16.67 -7.60
C LEU A 279 2.72 -17.58 -8.62
N ASN A 280 2.25 -18.84 -8.75
CA ASN A 280 2.79 -19.82 -9.69
C ASN A 280 2.66 -19.40 -11.17
N LEU A 281 1.62 -18.62 -11.51
CA LEU A 281 1.43 -18.08 -12.86
C LEU A 281 2.34 -16.88 -13.12
N LEU A 282 2.46 -16.00 -12.12
CA LEU A 282 3.31 -14.80 -12.19
C LEU A 282 4.79 -15.14 -12.30
N GLU A 283 5.24 -16.22 -11.65
CA GLU A 283 6.61 -16.76 -11.80
C GLU A 283 6.91 -17.21 -13.24
N LYS A 284 5.88 -17.56 -14.01
CA LYS A 284 5.98 -17.87 -15.45
C LYS A 284 5.77 -16.62 -16.32
N ASN A 285 5.86 -15.43 -15.72
CA ASN A 285 5.64 -14.13 -16.34
C ASN A 285 4.26 -13.99 -17.00
N PHE A 286 3.23 -14.64 -16.44
CA PHE A 286 1.86 -14.62 -16.95
C PHE A 286 0.90 -13.97 -15.95
N VAL A 287 0.23 -12.90 -16.38
CA VAL A 287 -0.86 -12.24 -15.63
C VAL A 287 -2.20 -12.63 -16.27
N PRO A 288 -3.08 -13.35 -15.56
CA PRO A 288 -4.38 -13.74 -16.11
C PRO A 288 -5.26 -12.53 -16.46
N PRO A 289 -5.89 -12.48 -17.66
CA PRO A 289 -6.67 -11.32 -18.12
C PRO A 289 -7.96 -11.08 -17.33
N GLU A 290 -8.49 -12.10 -16.65
CA GLU A 290 -9.67 -12.02 -15.80
C GLU A 290 -9.44 -11.25 -14.49
N ILE A 291 -8.19 -11.04 -14.08
CA ILE A 291 -7.87 -10.32 -12.86
C ILE A 291 -8.06 -8.82 -13.10
N ASN A 292 -8.97 -8.22 -12.34
CA ASN A 292 -9.24 -6.79 -12.43
C ASN A 292 -8.20 -5.97 -11.68
N LEU A 293 -7.05 -5.74 -12.32
CA LEU A 293 -5.99 -4.88 -11.79
C LEU A 293 -6.22 -3.38 -12.06
N GLY A 294 -7.27 -3.01 -12.79
CA GLY A 294 -7.53 -1.60 -13.16
C GLY A 294 -6.57 -1.03 -14.22
N GLY A 295 -5.76 -1.88 -14.85
CA GLY A 295 -4.79 -1.53 -15.88
C GLY A 295 -3.96 -2.75 -16.30
N VAL A 296 -3.01 -2.56 -17.20
CA VAL A 296 -2.05 -3.60 -17.60
C VAL A 296 -0.75 -3.40 -16.81
N PHE A 297 -0.33 -4.44 -16.10
CA PHE A 297 0.86 -4.40 -15.24
C PHE A 297 1.86 -5.49 -15.65
N ARG A 298 3.14 -5.24 -15.40
CA ARG A 298 4.20 -6.26 -15.53
C ARG A 298 3.98 -7.35 -14.48
N ALA A 299 4.20 -8.62 -14.84
CA ALA A 299 4.02 -9.74 -13.91
C ALA A 299 4.87 -9.59 -12.65
N SER A 300 6.09 -9.04 -12.77
CA SER A 300 6.97 -8.78 -11.62
C SER A 300 6.35 -7.85 -10.58
N TRP A 301 5.67 -6.78 -11.00
CA TRP A 301 5.00 -5.87 -10.06
C TRP A 301 3.82 -6.53 -9.35
N VAL A 302 3.06 -7.35 -10.07
CA VAL A 302 1.95 -8.11 -9.46
C VAL A 302 2.51 -9.16 -8.50
N LEU A 303 3.63 -9.80 -8.86
CA LEU A 303 4.32 -10.79 -8.04
C LEU A 303 4.75 -10.20 -6.70
N GLU A 304 5.36 -9.00 -6.70
CA GLU A 304 5.74 -8.28 -5.48
C GLU A 304 4.53 -8.03 -4.56
N ALA A 305 3.41 -7.56 -5.12
CA ALA A 305 2.19 -7.31 -4.34
C ALA A 305 1.60 -8.62 -3.77
N VAL A 306 1.57 -9.70 -4.55
CA VAL A 306 1.09 -11.02 -4.11
C VAL A 306 1.98 -11.59 -3.00
N LYS A 307 3.31 -11.52 -3.15
CA LYS A 307 4.27 -11.95 -2.13
C LYS A 307 4.07 -11.18 -0.82
N HIS A 308 3.88 -9.86 -0.91
CA HIS A 308 3.60 -9.02 0.26
C HIS A 308 2.31 -9.44 0.98
N ILE A 309 1.20 -9.59 0.25
CA ILE A 309 -0.07 -10.01 0.87
C ILE A 309 0.09 -11.40 1.50
N LEU A 310 0.70 -12.37 0.80
CA LEU A 310 0.94 -13.70 1.35
C LEU A 310 1.81 -13.68 2.61
N ALA A 311 2.84 -12.82 2.66
CA ALA A 311 3.65 -12.64 3.86
C ALA A 311 2.79 -12.15 5.03
N VAL A 312 1.93 -11.16 4.79
CA VAL A 312 0.98 -10.67 5.80
C VAL A 312 -0.01 -11.76 6.23
N LEU A 313 -0.52 -12.58 5.32
CA LEU A 313 -1.47 -13.65 5.66
C LEU A 313 -0.83 -14.78 6.47
N ARG A 314 0.38 -15.23 6.09
CA ARG A 314 1.07 -16.37 6.71
C ARG A 314 1.67 -16.03 8.06
N SER A 315 2.28 -14.86 8.14
CA SER A 315 3.00 -14.41 9.32
C SER A 315 2.94 -12.90 9.32
N PRO A 316 1.78 -12.33 9.69
CA PRO A 316 1.68 -10.89 9.77
C PRO A 316 2.84 -10.39 10.66
N PRO A 317 3.45 -9.25 10.35
CA PRO A 317 4.61 -8.79 11.11
C PRO A 317 4.21 -8.58 12.58
N LEU A 318 4.79 -9.37 13.49
CA LEU A 318 4.69 -9.13 14.94
C LEU A 318 5.86 -8.28 15.39
N ARG A 319 5.59 -7.38 16.34
CA ARG A 319 6.65 -6.68 17.05
C ARG A 319 7.43 -7.71 17.88
N SER A 320 8.62 -8.07 17.42
CA SER A 320 9.51 -9.03 18.09
C SER A 320 10.44 -8.40 19.13
N SER A 321 10.51 -7.07 19.19
CA SER A 321 11.43 -6.35 20.09
C SER A 321 10.85 -5.04 20.63
N LYS A 322 11.16 -4.74 21.90
CA LYS A 322 10.85 -3.44 22.50
C LYS A 322 11.67 -2.37 21.78
N ARG A 323 11.03 -1.23 21.50
CA ARG A 323 11.72 -0.05 20.95
C ARG A 323 12.12 0.82 22.12
N LEU A 324 13.36 1.28 22.10
CA LEU A 324 13.86 2.29 23.02
C LEU A 324 13.76 3.62 22.29
N GLU A 325 13.13 4.60 22.93
CA GLU A 325 13.24 6.00 22.50
C GLU A 325 14.71 6.37 22.62
N LEU A 326 15.28 6.81 21.51
CA LEU A 326 16.70 7.09 21.41
C LEU A 326 16.86 8.49 20.83
N GLY A 327 17.39 9.41 21.63
CA GLY A 327 17.97 10.63 21.10
C GLY A 327 19.29 10.30 20.41
N GLY A 328 19.48 10.76 19.17
CA GLY A 328 20.72 10.55 18.44
C GLY A 328 20.59 10.76 16.94
N VAL A 329 21.70 10.55 16.25
CA VAL A 329 21.80 10.64 14.79
C VAL A 329 22.29 9.31 14.24
N ILE A 330 21.74 8.91 13.09
CA ILE A 330 22.26 7.82 12.29
C ILE A 330 22.75 8.38 10.95
N LYS A 331 23.96 7.98 10.56
CA LYS A 331 24.52 8.32 9.26
C LYS A 331 23.98 7.35 8.21
N VAL A 332 23.53 7.89 7.08
CA VAL A 332 22.84 7.12 6.04
C VAL A 332 23.41 7.45 4.66
N VAL A 333 23.48 6.43 3.81
CA VAL A 333 23.69 6.53 2.37
C VAL A 333 22.65 5.65 1.66
N SER A 334 22.01 6.16 0.62
CA SER A 334 20.94 5.45 -0.09
C SER A 334 21.44 4.81 -1.38
N GLY A 335 20.98 3.59 -1.67
CA GLY A 335 21.25 2.88 -2.91
C GLY A 335 22.47 1.95 -2.87
N TYR A 336 22.43 0.90 -3.68
CA TYR A 336 23.47 -0.13 -3.74
C TYR A 336 24.83 0.41 -4.18
N ASP A 337 24.88 1.15 -5.30
CA ASP A 337 26.13 1.65 -5.86
C ASP A 337 26.84 2.60 -4.90
N ASN A 338 26.09 3.54 -4.30
CA ASN A 338 26.63 4.45 -3.29
C ASN A 338 27.17 3.70 -2.07
N LEU A 339 26.52 2.61 -1.65
CA LEU A 339 26.99 1.79 -0.53
C LEU A 339 28.29 1.03 -0.87
N ILE A 340 28.41 0.50 -2.09
CA ILE A 340 29.65 -0.11 -2.58
C ILE A 340 30.81 0.90 -2.57
N GLU A 341 30.56 2.12 -3.08
CA GLU A 341 31.55 3.21 -3.07
C GLU A 341 31.98 3.58 -1.64
N ARG A 342 31.03 3.68 -0.69
CA ARG A 342 31.35 3.99 0.72
C ARG A 342 32.18 2.89 1.37
N CYS A 343 31.95 1.63 1.04
CA CYS A 343 32.77 0.52 1.52
C CYS A 343 34.20 0.59 0.95
N LEU A 344 34.36 0.98 -0.31
CA LEU A 344 35.65 1.22 -0.94
C LEU A 344 36.44 2.34 -0.26
N ASP A 345 35.81 3.49 -0.07
CA ASP A 345 36.42 4.66 0.57
C ASP A 345 36.86 4.33 2.00
N TRP A 346 36.00 3.62 2.75
CA TRP A 346 36.30 3.18 4.10
C TRP A 346 37.53 2.27 4.15
N ALA A 347 37.65 1.31 3.23
CA ALA A 347 38.80 0.41 3.15
C ALA A 347 40.10 1.15 2.83
N GLN A 348 40.05 2.21 2.03
CA GLN A 348 41.23 2.96 1.59
C GLN A 348 41.70 4.02 2.59
N THR A 349 40.76 4.74 3.22
CA THR A 349 41.07 5.95 4.01
C THR A 349 40.73 5.82 5.49
N GLY A 350 39.98 4.80 5.90
CA GLY A 350 39.46 4.67 7.26
C GLY A 350 38.34 5.67 7.61
N THR A 351 37.92 6.50 6.65
CA THR A 351 36.83 7.48 6.79
C THR A 351 36.00 7.48 5.50
N ALA A 352 34.75 7.08 5.56
CA ALA A 352 33.87 7.18 4.39
C ALA A 352 33.46 8.64 4.15
N CYS A 353 33.40 9.04 2.87
CA CYS A 353 32.92 10.36 2.43
C CYS A 353 31.44 10.60 2.83
N ALA A 354 30.93 11.82 2.57
CA ALA A 354 29.67 12.37 3.09
C ALA A 354 28.50 11.37 3.25
N PHE A 355 27.95 11.31 4.46
CA PHE A 355 26.69 10.66 4.79
C PHE A 355 25.64 11.74 5.08
N ASP A 356 24.38 11.41 4.80
CA ASP A 356 23.27 12.16 5.36
C ASP A 356 23.10 11.82 6.84
N GLU A 357 22.70 12.79 7.63
CA GLU A 357 22.45 12.63 9.06
C GLU A 357 20.94 12.64 9.33
N TRP A 358 20.41 11.50 9.75
CA TRP A 358 19.00 11.36 10.09
C TRP A 358 18.80 11.35 11.60
N ALA A 359 17.82 12.11 12.07
CA ALA A 359 17.46 12.13 13.48
C ALA A 359 16.72 10.84 13.85
N LEU A 360 17.25 10.08 14.82
CA LEU A 360 16.58 8.89 15.33
C LEU A 360 15.39 9.30 16.22
N ASP A 361 14.29 8.58 16.05
CA ASP A 361 13.11 8.66 16.90
C ASP A 361 13.12 7.50 17.91
N ASN A 362 13.29 6.27 17.40
CA ASN A 362 13.43 5.09 18.23
C ASN A 362 14.18 3.97 17.51
N ALA A 363 14.74 3.02 18.25
CA ALA A 363 15.35 1.82 17.65
C ALA A 363 15.13 0.56 18.48
N SER A 364 15.40 -0.57 17.83
CA SER A 364 15.33 -1.93 18.37
C SER A 364 16.44 -2.80 17.73
N ALA A 365 16.60 -4.03 18.19
CA ALA A 365 17.59 -4.97 17.64
C ALA A 365 17.37 -5.32 16.15
N SER A 366 16.15 -5.13 15.63
CA SER A 366 15.78 -5.48 14.25
C SER A 366 15.52 -4.28 13.34
N GLY A 367 15.60 -3.05 13.85
CA GLY A 367 15.19 -1.89 13.06
C GLY A 367 15.17 -0.58 13.83
N PHE A 368 15.03 0.51 13.10
CA PHE A 368 14.94 1.86 13.65
C PHE A 368 13.83 2.68 12.99
N SER A 369 13.53 3.82 13.60
CA SER A 369 12.65 4.87 13.10
C SER A 369 13.44 6.16 13.09
N ALA A 370 13.43 6.88 11.98
CA ALA A 370 14.09 8.16 11.83
C ALA A 370 13.14 9.22 11.27
N ILE A 371 13.41 10.49 11.56
CA ILE A 371 12.60 11.63 11.13
C ILE A 371 13.44 12.50 10.19
N LEU A 372 12.92 12.68 8.97
CA LEU A 372 13.55 13.47 7.91
C LEU A 372 12.76 14.76 7.68
N LYS A 373 13.47 15.82 7.25
CA LYS A 373 12.90 17.15 6.97
C LYS A 373 13.54 17.74 5.71
N GLY A 374 12.78 18.53 4.95
CA GLY A 374 13.30 19.29 3.81
C GLY A 374 13.87 18.39 2.70
N GLN A 375 15.04 18.75 2.16
CA GLN A 375 15.68 18.04 1.04
C GLN A 375 16.04 16.57 1.34
N GLY A 376 16.13 16.16 2.60
CA GLY A 376 16.42 14.77 2.97
C GLY A 376 15.27 13.79 2.67
N VAL A 377 14.09 14.29 2.30
CA VAL A 377 12.91 13.48 1.95
C VAL A 377 12.98 12.98 0.50
N ASP A 378 13.67 13.71 -0.38
CA ASP A 378 13.65 13.43 -1.81
C ASP A 378 14.36 12.11 -2.13
N GLY A 379 13.68 11.25 -2.89
CA GLY A 379 14.23 9.97 -3.35
C GLY A 379 14.07 8.81 -2.37
N ILE A 380 13.54 9.02 -1.16
CA ILE A 380 13.27 7.93 -0.21
C ILE A 380 11.94 7.22 -0.54
N ALA A 381 12.01 5.90 -0.70
CA ALA A 381 10.90 5.02 -1.04
C ALA A 381 10.95 3.70 -0.26
N ILE A 382 9.80 3.02 -0.20
CA ILE A 382 9.70 1.65 0.33
C ILE A 382 10.64 0.72 -0.46
N SER A 383 11.29 -0.19 0.25
CA SER A 383 12.33 -1.10 -0.26
C SER A 383 13.61 -0.42 -0.75
N ASN A 384 13.83 0.86 -0.46
CA ASN A 384 15.15 1.45 -0.65
C ASN A 384 16.18 0.82 0.28
N LEU A 385 17.35 0.53 -0.28
CA LEU A 385 18.53 0.09 0.45
C LEU A 385 19.23 1.28 1.09
N LEU A 386 19.57 1.12 2.37
CA LEU A 386 20.30 2.12 3.15
C LEU A 386 21.58 1.49 3.69
N GLY A 387 22.73 2.07 3.37
CA GLY A 387 23.93 1.93 4.18
C GLY A 387 23.79 2.76 5.44
N ILE A 388 24.06 2.18 6.60
CA ILE A 388 23.86 2.85 7.89
C ILE A 388 25.12 2.80 8.76
N GLN A 389 25.35 3.86 9.53
CA GLN A 389 26.34 3.88 10.60
C GLN A 389 25.76 4.58 11.82
N ALA A 390 25.54 3.81 12.88
CA ALA A 390 25.06 4.35 14.16
C ALA A 390 26.19 5.12 14.86
N THR A 391 25.82 6.15 15.64
CA THR A 391 26.79 6.94 16.41
C THR A 391 27.62 6.04 17.33
N GLY A 392 28.94 6.13 17.23
CA GLY A 392 29.90 5.32 18.01
C GLY A 392 30.18 3.92 17.45
N VAL A 393 29.48 3.48 16.40
CA VAL A 393 29.75 2.21 15.72
C VAL A 393 30.72 2.44 14.57
N ARG A 394 31.81 1.67 14.52
CA ARG A 394 32.83 1.79 13.47
C ARG A 394 32.43 1.12 12.16
N HIS A 395 31.64 0.06 12.23
CA HIS A 395 31.25 -0.71 11.06
C HIS A 395 30.06 -0.09 10.33
N LEU A 396 30.06 -0.23 9.00
CA LEU A 396 28.87 0.01 8.20
C LEU A 396 27.92 -1.18 8.36
N GLY A 397 26.65 -0.88 8.50
CA GLY A 397 25.55 -1.84 8.42
C GLY A 397 24.69 -1.56 7.20
N VAL A 398 23.64 -2.37 7.05
CA VAL A 398 22.66 -2.20 5.99
C VAL A 398 21.24 -2.36 6.53
N ALA A 399 20.34 -1.52 6.02
CA ALA A 399 18.93 -1.51 6.34
C ALA A 399 18.08 -1.31 5.09
N ILE A 400 16.80 -1.70 5.17
CA ILE A 400 15.82 -1.47 4.12
C ILE A 400 14.67 -0.64 4.67
N VAL A 401 14.22 0.36 3.93
CA VAL A 401 13.02 1.13 4.26
C VAL A 401 11.78 0.24 4.13
N ARG A 402 11.07 0.03 5.25
CA ARG A 402 9.85 -0.81 5.29
C ARG A 402 8.57 -0.02 5.48
N ARG A 403 8.67 1.19 6.03
CA ARG A 403 7.51 2.04 6.32
C ARG A 403 7.82 3.51 6.12
N LEU A 404 6.86 4.22 5.58
CA LEU A 404 6.87 5.67 5.42
C LEU A 404 5.57 6.23 5.98
N LEU A 405 5.68 7.31 6.74
CA LEU A 405 4.55 8.06 7.26
C LEU A 405 4.95 9.53 7.39
N GLN A 406 4.21 10.42 6.74
CA GLN A 406 4.34 11.84 6.94
C GLN A 406 3.48 12.26 8.13
N ASP A 407 3.97 13.18 8.97
CA ASP A 407 3.16 13.80 10.01
C ASP A 407 2.50 15.09 9.54
N SER A 408 1.63 15.66 10.38
CA SER A 408 0.92 16.92 10.09
C SER A 408 1.85 18.13 9.94
N GLY A 409 3.09 18.04 10.41
CA GLY A 409 4.13 19.05 10.22
C GLY A 409 4.94 18.85 8.93
N GLY A 410 4.56 17.89 8.08
CA GLY A 410 5.23 17.57 6.84
C GLY A 410 6.53 16.78 7.00
N ARG A 411 6.85 16.31 8.22
CA ARG A 411 8.07 15.52 8.47
C ARG A 411 7.84 14.07 8.09
N LEU A 412 8.82 13.45 7.44
CA LEU A 412 8.74 12.04 7.03
C LEU A 412 9.35 11.15 8.11
N HIS A 413 8.53 10.26 8.66
CA HIS A 413 8.95 9.18 9.54
C HIS A 413 9.28 7.95 8.70
N VAL A 414 10.54 7.53 8.77
CA VAL A 414 11.09 6.39 8.02
C VAL A 414 11.33 5.24 8.98
N GLY A 415 10.55 4.17 8.82
CA GLY A 415 10.77 2.91 9.54
C GLY A 415 11.62 1.97 8.70
N ALA A 416 12.84 1.69 9.15
CA ALA A 416 13.77 0.82 8.46
C ALA A 416 14.04 -0.48 9.25
N GLU A 417 14.13 -1.59 8.53
CA GLU A 417 14.58 -2.88 9.05
C GLU A 417 16.09 -3.00 8.89
N VAL A 418 16.79 -3.31 9.98
CA VAL A 418 18.25 -3.54 9.94
C VAL A 418 18.50 -5.01 9.61
N LEU A 419 18.99 -5.26 8.38
CA LEU A 419 19.38 -6.59 7.93
C LEU A 419 20.66 -7.05 8.64
N SER A 420 21.67 -6.16 8.68
CA SER A 420 22.93 -6.39 9.40
C SER A 420 23.50 -5.09 9.96
N THR A 421 24.12 -5.16 11.12
CA THR A 421 24.88 -4.05 11.72
C THR A 421 26.34 -4.00 11.24
N GLN A 422 26.79 -5.02 10.51
CA GLN A 422 28.13 -5.11 9.95
C GLN A 422 28.08 -5.76 8.57
N ILE A 423 28.73 -5.13 7.59
CA ILE A 423 28.88 -5.67 6.24
C ILE A 423 30.36 -5.66 5.82
N ALA A 424 30.69 -6.50 4.85
CA ALA A 424 31.96 -6.44 4.13
C ALA A 424 31.71 -6.45 2.63
N ARG A 425 32.43 -5.62 1.89
CA ARG A 425 32.48 -5.75 0.44
C ARG A 425 33.27 -7.01 0.08
N VAL A 426 32.71 -7.82 -0.80
CA VAL A 426 33.36 -8.99 -1.38
C VAL A 426 33.28 -8.92 -2.91
N ASP A 427 34.20 -9.63 -3.56
CA ASP A 427 34.20 -9.80 -5.01
C ASP A 427 33.70 -11.21 -5.33
N LEU A 428 32.67 -11.30 -6.17
CA LEU A 428 32.06 -12.55 -6.61
C LEU A 428 32.53 -12.88 -8.02
N ARG A 429 32.75 -14.18 -8.28
CA ARG A 429 32.99 -14.72 -9.62
C ARG A 429 32.08 -15.91 -9.84
N GLN A 430 31.61 -16.13 -11.05
CA GLN A 430 30.87 -17.36 -11.37
C GLN A 430 31.80 -18.57 -11.31
N SER A 431 31.32 -19.65 -10.70
CA SER A 431 32.01 -20.94 -10.65
C SER A 431 31.86 -21.66 -11.99
N VAL A 432 32.60 -21.23 -13.03
CA VAL A 432 32.63 -21.90 -14.34
C VAL A 432 33.95 -22.66 -14.47
N GLY A 433 33.89 -23.93 -14.89
CA GLY A 433 35.07 -24.76 -15.11
C GLY A 433 35.99 -24.16 -16.19
N GLY A 434 37.02 -23.42 -15.78
CA GLY A 434 38.15 -23.02 -16.63
C GLY A 434 38.18 -21.59 -17.18
N GLY A 435 37.45 -20.61 -16.62
CA GLY A 435 37.50 -19.22 -17.10
C GLY A 435 37.43 -18.16 -16.01
N SER A 436 38.19 -17.07 -16.17
CA SER A 436 38.11 -15.85 -15.35
C SER A 436 36.78 -15.13 -15.63
N GLY A 437 35.72 -15.51 -14.91
CA GLY A 437 34.44 -14.80 -14.95
C GLY A 437 34.60 -13.33 -14.54
N SER A 438 33.67 -12.48 -15.01
CA SER A 438 33.61 -11.07 -14.60
C SER A 438 33.52 -10.98 -13.07
N VAL A 439 34.30 -10.08 -12.48
CA VAL A 439 34.24 -9.79 -11.05
C VAL A 439 33.03 -8.92 -10.79
N MET A 440 32.15 -9.38 -9.91
CA MET A 440 30.95 -8.66 -9.50
C MET A 440 31.09 -8.26 -8.03
N PRO A 441 31.12 -6.95 -7.69
CA PRO A 441 31.13 -6.54 -6.30
C PRO A 441 29.81 -6.91 -5.63
N ALA A 442 29.87 -7.28 -4.35
CA ALA A 442 28.73 -7.60 -3.51
C ALA A 442 28.99 -7.22 -2.05
N LEU A 443 27.95 -7.27 -1.22
CA LEU A 443 28.06 -7.04 0.22
C LEU A 443 27.70 -8.32 0.98
N TRP A 444 28.64 -8.81 1.77
CA TRP A 444 28.45 -9.89 2.73
C TRP A 444 27.84 -9.33 4.02
N LEU A 445 26.69 -9.86 4.41
CA LEU A 445 26.00 -9.47 5.64
C LEU A 445 26.46 -10.40 6.77
N TYR A 446 27.08 -9.83 7.80
CA TYR A 446 27.39 -10.59 9.00
C TYR A 446 26.10 -11.01 9.70
N GLU A 447 26.02 -12.28 10.10
CA GLU A 447 24.82 -12.78 10.76
C GLU A 447 24.68 -12.24 12.18
N LYS A 448 23.42 -12.11 12.64
CA LYS A 448 23.11 -11.83 14.05
C LYS A 448 23.43 -13.08 14.88
N SER A 449 23.97 -12.91 16.09
CA SER A 449 24.33 -14.03 16.97
C SER A 449 23.17 -15.04 17.14
N GLY A 450 23.40 -16.31 16.81
CA GLY A 450 22.42 -17.41 16.90
C GLY A 450 21.90 -17.97 15.57
N SER A 451 22.51 -17.62 14.45
CA SER A 451 22.17 -18.06 13.09
C SER A 451 22.69 -19.47 12.73
N GLN A 452 22.13 -20.03 11.64
CA GLN A 452 22.46 -21.37 11.15
C GLN A 452 23.82 -21.35 10.44
N GLN A 453 24.80 -22.09 10.99
CA GLN A 453 26.10 -22.29 10.33
C GLN A 453 25.93 -22.83 8.91
N GLY A 454 26.77 -22.35 7.98
CA GLY A 454 26.79 -22.83 6.60
C GLY A 454 25.91 -22.06 5.62
N PHE A 455 25.32 -20.92 6.02
CA PHE A 455 24.63 -20.02 5.11
C PHE A 455 25.25 -18.62 5.12
N ALA A 456 25.11 -17.92 4.00
CA ALA A 456 25.43 -16.50 3.88
C ALA A 456 24.26 -15.76 3.24
N ARG A 457 24.07 -14.50 3.67
CA ARG A 457 23.20 -13.55 2.98
C ARG A 457 24.07 -12.51 2.28
N LEU A 458 23.77 -12.27 1.03
CA LEU A 458 24.50 -11.33 0.17
C LEU A 458 23.54 -10.31 -0.42
N LEU A 459 23.98 -9.06 -0.50
CA LEU A 459 23.40 -8.07 -1.41
C LEU A 459 24.24 -8.03 -2.68
N LEU A 460 23.57 -8.20 -3.80
CA LEU A 460 24.14 -8.10 -5.14
C LEU A 460 23.48 -6.95 -5.89
N GLN A 461 24.11 -6.50 -6.97
CA GLN A 461 23.45 -5.61 -7.92
C GLN A 461 22.20 -6.29 -8.49
N ALA A 462 21.13 -5.52 -8.72
CA ALA A 462 19.88 -6.04 -9.26
C ALA A 462 20.08 -6.90 -10.52
N GLY A 463 19.46 -8.08 -10.54
CA GLY A 463 19.51 -9.03 -11.66
C GLY A 463 20.76 -9.92 -11.70
N HIS A 464 21.65 -9.84 -10.71
CA HIS A 464 22.86 -10.67 -10.66
C HIS A 464 22.65 -12.00 -9.91
N PHE A 465 21.53 -12.17 -9.22
CA PHE A 465 21.17 -13.46 -8.62
C PHE A 465 20.67 -14.47 -9.67
N SER A 466 21.07 -15.74 -9.52
CA SER A 466 20.53 -16.85 -10.32
C SER A 466 20.54 -18.15 -9.52
N MET A 467 19.43 -18.89 -9.56
CA MET A 467 19.32 -20.23 -8.98
C MET A 467 20.22 -21.27 -9.68
N ASN A 468 20.69 -20.97 -10.90
CA ASN A 468 21.41 -21.93 -11.74
C ASN A 468 22.93 -21.76 -11.68
N HIS A 469 23.43 -20.73 -11.00
CA HIS A 469 24.85 -20.38 -11.01
C HIS A 469 25.40 -20.28 -9.59
N SER A 470 26.34 -21.16 -9.27
CA SER A 470 27.14 -21.02 -8.05
C SER A 470 28.20 -19.93 -8.23
N LEU A 471 28.49 -19.23 -7.14
CA LEU A 471 29.48 -18.15 -7.10
C LEU A 471 30.67 -18.57 -6.23
N VAL A 472 31.83 -17.97 -6.46
CA VAL A 472 32.98 -18.08 -5.56
C VAL A 472 33.37 -16.70 -5.06
N SER A 473 33.82 -16.65 -3.80
CA SER A 473 34.28 -15.42 -3.16
C SER A 473 35.37 -15.68 -2.14
N CYS A 474 36.17 -14.66 -1.86
CA CYS A 474 37.07 -14.66 -0.71
C CYS A 474 36.49 -13.76 0.37
N PHE A 475 36.36 -14.29 1.59
CA PHE A 475 35.84 -13.57 2.74
C PHE A 475 36.65 -13.95 3.98
N GLU A 476 37.12 -12.95 4.74
CA GLU A 476 37.98 -13.12 5.92
C GLU A 476 39.20 -14.05 5.69
N GLY A 477 39.79 -13.98 4.49
CA GLY A 477 40.97 -14.77 4.12
C GLY A 477 40.68 -16.21 3.71
N LYS A 478 39.41 -16.62 3.65
CA LYS A 478 38.97 -17.95 3.23
C LYS A 478 38.23 -17.89 1.90
N ASN A 479 38.36 -18.95 1.10
CA ASN A 479 37.63 -19.09 -0.15
C ASN A 479 36.34 -19.88 0.07
N TYR A 480 35.24 -19.40 -0.49
CA TYR A 480 33.93 -20.02 -0.37
C TYR A 480 33.33 -20.28 -1.75
N LEU A 481 32.78 -21.49 -1.92
CA LEU A 481 31.77 -21.77 -2.94
C LEU A 481 30.39 -21.46 -2.35
N LEU A 482 29.63 -20.65 -3.07
CA LEU A 482 28.32 -20.15 -2.70
C LEU A 482 27.27 -20.77 -3.61
N ILE A 483 26.46 -21.67 -3.06
CA ILE A 483 25.38 -22.35 -3.78
C ILE A 483 24.09 -21.56 -3.54
N PRO A 484 23.41 -21.07 -4.59
CA PRO A 484 22.19 -20.27 -4.43
C PRO A 484 21.07 -21.10 -3.78
N VAL A 485 20.36 -20.49 -2.82
CA VAL A 485 19.22 -21.10 -2.12
C VAL A 485 17.93 -20.41 -2.51
N GLU A 486 17.87 -19.08 -2.36
CA GLU A 486 16.69 -18.29 -2.68
C GLU A 486 17.04 -16.80 -2.88
N LEU A 487 16.23 -16.13 -3.71
CA LEU A 487 16.14 -14.67 -3.75
C LEU A 487 15.10 -14.24 -2.71
N GLU A 488 15.55 -13.64 -1.62
CA GLU A 488 14.67 -13.22 -0.52
C GLU A 488 13.91 -11.94 -0.88
N GLU A 489 14.60 -10.97 -1.48
CA GLU A 489 14.02 -9.72 -1.98
C GLU A 489 14.84 -9.20 -3.15
N GLY A 490 14.19 -8.62 -4.17
CA GLY A 490 14.88 -8.00 -5.30
C GLY A 490 14.06 -6.85 -5.84
N ASN A 491 14.74 -5.81 -6.32
CA ASN A 491 14.13 -4.66 -6.97
C ASN A 491 15.07 -4.12 -8.07
N SER A 492 14.88 -2.88 -8.52
CA SER A 492 15.73 -2.28 -9.55
C SER A 492 17.12 -1.83 -9.06
N ASP A 493 17.38 -1.84 -7.75
CA ASP A 493 18.61 -1.37 -7.11
C ASP A 493 19.48 -2.56 -6.63
N TYR A 494 18.88 -3.58 -5.99
CA TYR A 494 19.63 -4.73 -5.46
C TYR A 494 18.85 -6.05 -5.53
N ASP A 495 19.61 -7.15 -5.42
CA ASP A 495 19.14 -8.49 -5.08
C ASP A 495 19.66 -8.88 -3.69
N LEU A 496 18.77 -9.20 -2.75
CA LEU A 496 19.08 -9.80 -1.45
C LEU A 496 18.84 -11.30 -1.53
N ALA A 497 19.91 -12.08 -1.40
CA ALA A 497 19.85 -13.50 -1.64
C ALA A 497 20.58 -14.33 -0.58
N ARG A 498 20.11 -15.56 -0.41
CA ARG A 498 20.66 -16.54 0.52
C ARG A 498 21.42 -17.62 -0.23
N PHE A 499 22.57 -17.99 0.31
CA PHE A 499 23.47 -19.00 -0.25
C PHE A 499 23.88 -20.00 0.82
N HIS A 500 24.09 -21.24 0.42
CA HIS A 500 24.84 -22.21 1.22
C HIS A 500 26.34 -22.02 0.96
N THR A 501 27.15 -22.03 2.02
CA THR A 501 28.59 -21.74 1.97
C THR A 501 29.41 -23.00 2.16
N ILE A 502 30.30 -23.31 1.21
CA ILE A 502 31.27 -24.40 1.32
C ILE A 502 32.67 -23.79 1.32
N GLU A 503 33.39 -23.90 2.43
CA GLU A 503 34.80 -23.48 2.53
C GLU A 503 35.65 -24.37 1.63
N GLN A 504 36.43 -23.76 0.73
CA GLN A 504 37.35 -24.44 -0.16
C GLN A 504 38.75 -24.42 0.45
N VAL A 505 39.39 -25.59 0.52
CA VAL A 505 40.80 -25.69 0.91
C VAL A 505 41.65 -25.13 -0.23
N CYS A 506 42.45 -24.10 0.04
CA CYS A 506 43.54 -23.72 -0.86
C CYS A 506 44.51 -24.89 -0.97
N ASN A 507 44.44 -25.66 -2.05
CA ASN A 507 45.57 -26.49 -2.42
C ASN A 507 46.67 -25.52 -2.88
N GLU A 508 47.62 -25.23 -2.00
CA GLU A 508 48.91 -24.70 -2.41
C GLU A 508 49.46 -25.64 -3.48
N VAL A 509 49.59 -25.13 -4.70
CA VAL A 509 50.37 -25.80 -5.74
C VAL A 509 51.81 -25.72 -5.26
N LEU A 510 52.31 -26.84 -4.72
CA LEU A 510 53.72 -27.05 -4.39
C LEU A 510 54.63 -26.83 -5.60
#